data_AF-A0AAD9QE99-F1
#
_entry.id   AF-A0AAD9QE99-F1
#
_cell.length_a   1.000
_cell.length_b   1.000
_cell.length_c   1.000
_cell.angle_alpha   90.00
_cell.angle_beta   90.00
_cell.angle_gamma   90.00
#
_symmetry.space_group_name_H-M   'P 1'
#
loop_
_entity.id
_entity.type
_entity.pdbx_description
1 polymer ?
#
loop_
_entity_poly.entity_id
_entity_poly.type
_entity_poly.pdbx_seq_one_letter_code
_entity_poly.pdbx_strand_id
1 'polypeptide(L)'
;MDEEETRKDKLDIFYCQGNLLKVIEYQSGSIGLFPLHTSGKNEESHVRDNVYCAMAVWALGLAYRHMDDSDGRAYELKQAAVKCMRGILFCYMRQADKPNDLKYVYEISRQWECSNVKLMPLVDG
;
A
#
# COMPACT_ATOMS: atom_id res chain seq x y z
N MET A 1 -34.75 -6.99 -7.89
CA MET A 1 -33.57 -6.27 -7.36
C MET A 1 -32.44 -7.25 -7.48
N ASP A 2 -31.58 -7.01 -8.46
CA ASP A 2 -30.70 -8.04 -9.00
C ASP A 2 -29.53 -8.28 -8.05
N GLU A 3 -29.16 -9.55 -7.85
CA GLU A 3 -28.12 -9.93 -6.88
C GLU A 3 -26.78 -9.25 -7.15
N GLU A 4 -26.50 -8.92 -8.41
CA GLU A 4 -25.27 -8.24 -8.84
C GLU A 4 -25.23 -6.78 -8.36
N GLU A 5 -26.34 -6.06 -8.46
CA GLU A 5 -26.49 -4.70 -7.94
C GLU A 5 -26.29 -4.68 -6.41
N THR A 6 -26.84 -5.69 -5.73
CA THR A 6 -26.65 -5.85 -4.28
C THR A 6 -25.20 -6.16 -3.89
N ARG A 7 -24.41 -6.83 -4.76
CA ARG A 7 -22.97 -7.09 -4.52
C ARG A 7 -22.13 -5.84 -4.79
N LYS A 8 -22.48 -5.04 -5.80
CA LYS A 8 -21.86 -3.74 -6.09
C LYS A 8 -22.06 -2.78 -4.93
N ASP A 9 -23.26 -2.68 -4.38
CA ASP A 9 -23.55 -1.83 -3.21
C ASP A 9 -22.72 -2.22 -2.00
N LYS A 10 -22.55 -3.53 -1.74
CA LYS A 10 -21.68 -4.01 -0.67
C LYS A 10 -20.22 -3.62 -0.90
N LEU A 11 -19.75 -3.68 -2.14
CA LEU A 11 -18.39 -3.29 -2.51
C LEU A 11 -18.19 -1.79 -2.33
N ASP A 12 -19.17 -0.99 -2.73
CA ASP A 12 -19.17 0.47 -2.54
C ASP A 12 -19.23 0.84 -1.06
N ILE A 13 -19.91 0.06 -0.21
CA ILE A 13 -19.79 0.21 1.25
C ILE A 13 -18.35 -0.06 1.71
N PHE A 14 -17.68 -1.10 1.23
CA PHE A 14 -16.27 -1.34 1.60
C PHE A 14 -15.32 -0.24 1.10
N TYR A 15 -15.62 0.34 -0.06
CA TYR A 15 -14.88 1.46 -0.65
C TYR A 15 -15.12 2.78 0.11
N CYS A 16 -16.38 3.13 0.39
CA CYS A 16 -16.79 4.39 1.01
C CYS A 16 -16.69 4.40 2.56
N GLN A 17 -16.94 3.28 3.24
CA GLN A 17 -17.18 3.28 4.69
C GLN A 17 -15.92 3.07 5.55
N GLY A 18 -14.86 2.49 5.01
CA GLY A 18 -13.85 1.87 5.87
C GLY A 18 -12.52 2.60 5.93
N ASN A 19 -11.56 2.06 5.19
CA ASN A 19 -10.14 2.31 5.42
C ASN A 19 -9.36 2.50 4.11
N LEU A 20 -9.88 2.02 2.97
CA LEU A 20 -9.14 1.95 1.72
C LEU A 20 -9.06 3.28 0.95
N LEU A 21 -10.15 4.06 0.92
CA LEU A 21 -10.13 5.41 0.34
C LEU A 21 -9.19 6.33 1.13
N LYS A 22 -9.29 6.29 2.47
CA LYS A 22 -8.41 7.02 3.39
C LYS A 22 -6.95 6.59 3.22
N VAL A 23 -6.68 5.29 3.06
CA VAL A 23 -5.33 4.77 2.77
C VAL A 23 -4.75 5.42 1.50
N ILE A 24 -5.54 5.61 0.44
CA ILE A 24 -5.08 6.29 -0.78
C ILE A 24 -4.91 7.80 -0.56
N GLU A 25 -5.83 8.46 0.16
CA GLU A 25 -5.71 9.90 0.48
C GLU A 25 -4.46 10.22 1.30
N TYR A 26 -4.07 9.33 2.22
CA TYR A 26 -2.86 9.47 3.03
C TYR A 26 -1.61 8.88 2.36
N GLN A 27 -1.72 8.31 1.16
CA GLN A 27 -0.56 7.80 0.43
C GLN A 27 0.38 8.95 0.06
N SER A 28 1.67 8.82 0.39
CA SER A 28 2.65 9.82 -0.01
C SER A 28 2.76 9.91 -1.54
N GLY A 29 2.55 11.10 -2.10
CA GLY A 29 2.61 11.32 -3.55
C GLY A 29 4.02 11.15 -4.15
N SER A 30 5.07 11.30 -3.33
CA SER A 30 6.47 11.20 -3.76
C SER A 30 7.02 9.78 -3.66
N ILE A 31 6.75 9.07 -2.55
CA ILE A 31 7.34 7.74 -2.27
C ILE A 31 6.32 6.61 -2.50
N GLY A 32 5.01 6.91 -2.47
CA GLY A 32 3.95 5.92 -2.65
C GLY A 32 3.66 5.07 -1.40
N LEU A 33 4.26 5.38 -0.26
CA LEU A 33 4.07 4.64 0.99
C LEU A 33 2.90 5.18 1.81
N PHE A 34 2.31 4.30 2.60
CA PHE A 34 1.24 4.59 3.55
C PHE A 34 1.83 4.87 4.94
N PRO A 35 1.34 5.89 5.66
CA PRO A 35 1.78 6.17 7.02
C PRO A 35 1.24 5.13 8.00
N LEU A 36 1.99 4.88 9.08
CA LEU A 36 1.58 3.94 10.12
C LEU A 36 0.33 4.40 10.89
N HIS A 37 0.13 5.72 11.00
CA HIS A 37 -1.01 6.32 11.70
C HIS A 37 -1.63 7.42 10.84
N THR A 38 -2.95 7.45 10.78
CA THR A 38 -3.73 8.46 10.03
C THR A 38 -3.93 9.77 10.80
N SER A 39 -3.55 9.81 12.08
CA SER A 39 -3.70 10.97 12.97
C SER A 39 -2.35 11.32 13.59
N GLY A 40 -1.74 12.42 13.13
CA GLY A 40 -0.46 12.95 13.65
C GLY A 40 0.59 13.18 12.57
N LYS A 41 1.62 13.99 12.88
CA LYS A 41 2.85 14.12 12.08
C LYS A 41 3.71 12.87 12.26
N ASN A 42 3.24 11.73 11.78
CA ASN A 42 3.98 10.49 11.90
C ASN A 42 4.74 10.23 10.60
N GLU A 43 6.06 10.41 10.67
CA GLU A 43 6.99 10.22 9.56
C GLU A 43 7.32 8.73 9.33
N GLU A 44 6.75 7.83 10.13
CA GLU A 44 7.08 6.41 10.13
C GLU A 44 6.13 5.59 9.25
N SER A 45 6.71 4.67 8.50
CA SER A 45 6.00 3.72 7.65
C SER A 45 6.64 2.34 7.81
N HIS A 46 5.85 1.26 7.75
CA HIS A 46 6.36 -0.10 7.88
C HIS A 46 6.13 -0.91 6.61
N VAL A 47 7.12 -1.71 6.20
CA VAL A 47 7.02 -2.54 4.98
C VAL A 47 5.80 -3.43 5.02
N ARG A 48 5.58 -4.13 6.14
CA ARG A 48 4.47 -5.07 6.28
C ARG A 48 3.12 -4.41 6.11
N ASP A 49 2.91 -3.27 6.75
CA ASP A 49 1.62 -2.58 6.73
C ASP A 49 1.33 -2.07 5.32
N ASN A 50 2.37 -1.59 4.62
CA ASN A 50 2.28 -1.23 3.21
C ASN A 50 1.97 -2.42 2.29
N VAL A 51 2.58 -3.58 2.52
CA VAL A 51 2.31 -4.80 1.75
C VAL A 51 0.86 -5.25 1.98
N TYR A 52 0.36 -5.24 3.22
CA TYR A 52 -1.04 -5.56 3.51
C TYR A 52 -2.01 -4.55 2.88
N CYS A 53 -1.72 -3.25 2.95
CA CYS A 53 -2.50 -2.22 2.27
C CYS A 53 -2.49 -2.44 0.74
N ALA A 54 -1.33 -2.66 0.12
CA ALA A 54 -1.22 -2.88 -1.32
C ALA A 54 -2.00 -4.12 -1.78
N MET A 55 -1.95 -5.23 -1.02
CA MET A 55 -2.71 -6.43 -1.32
C MET A 55 -4.22 -6.20 -1.19
N ALA A 56 -4.67 -5.51 -0.14
CA ALA A 56 -6.08 -5.18 0.05
C ALA A 56 -6.62 -4.27 -1.07
N VAL A 57 -5.86 -3.24 -1.44
CA VAL A 57 -6.19 -2.32 -2.55
C VAL A 57 -6.27 -3.09 -3.87
N TRP A 58 -5.31 -3.98 -4.14
CA TRP A 58 -5.27 -4.77 -5.37
C TRP A 58 -6.46 -5.74 -5.47
N ALA A 59 -6.77 -6.45 -4.39
CA ALA A 59 -7.91 -7.36 -4.33
C ALA A 59 -9.22 -6.62 -4.59
N LEU A 60 -9.39 -5.42 -4.03
CA LEU A 60 -10.56 -4.57 -4.28
C LEU A 60 -10.63 -4.12 -5.75
N GLY A 61 -9.51 -3.69 -6.34
CA GLY A 61 -9.46 -3.33 -7.76
C GLY A 61 -9.72 -4.53 -8.71
N LEU A 62 -9.46 -5.76 -8.26
CA LEU A 62 -9.82 -6.97 -8.99
C LEU A 62 -11.32 -7.26 -8.88
N ALA A 63 -11.91 -7.08 -7.70
CA ALA A 63 -13.34 -7.22 -7.48
C ALA A 63 -14.16 -6.21 -8.30
N TYR A 64 -13.74 -4.94 -8.33
CA TYR A 64 -14.38 -3.92 -9.19
C TYR A 64 -14.25 -4.26 -10.68
N ARG A 65 -13.09 -4.78 -11.13
CA ARG A 65 -12.94 -5.22 -12.52
C ARG A 65 -13.88 -6.39 -12.86
N HIS A 66 -14.12 -7.30 -11.92
CA HIS A 66 -15.04 -8.42 -12.15
C HIS A 66 -16.50 -7.98 -12.29
N MET A 67 -16.85 -6.85 -11.65
CA MET A 67 -18.18 -6.24 -11.67
C MET A 67 -18.41 -5.32 -12.89
N ASP A 68 -17.50 -5.32 -13.87
CA ASP A 68 -17.50 -4.44 -15.05
C ASP A 68 -17.59 -2.94 -14.68
N ASP A 69 -16.64 -2.50 -13.87
CA ASP A 69 -16.53 -1.12 -13.39
C ASP A 69 -16.31 -0.13 -14.56
N SER A 70 -17.34 0.66 -14.85
CA SER A 70 -17.30 1.74 -15.84
C SER A 70 -16.68 3.03 -15.32
N ASP A 71 -16.45 3.15 -14.00
CA ASP A 71 -16.08 4.40 -13.32
C ASP A 71 -14.56 4.57 -13.16
N GLY A 72 -13.76 3.59 -13.64
CA GLY A 72 -12.30 3.66 -13.62
C GLY A 72 -11.64 3.43 -12.25
N ARG A 73 -12.43 3.22 -11.19
CA ARG A 73 -11.97 2.99 -9.81
C ARG A 73 -11.04 1.78 -9.73
N ALA A 74 -11.33 0.72 -10.49
CA ALA A 74 -10.50 -0.46 -10.59
C ALA A 74 -9.07 -0.17 -11.07
N TYR A 75 -8.90 0.83 -11.94
CA TYR A 75 -7.59 1.25 -12.44
C TYR A 75 -6.84 2.08 -11.40
N GLU A 76 -7.52 3.05 -10.78
CA GLU A 76 -6.94 3.90 -9.73
C GLU A 76 -6.42 3.07 -8.55
N LEU A 77 -7.22 2.12 -8.08
CA LEU A 77 -6.83 1.18 -7.01
C LEU A 77 -5.58 0.39 -7.39
N LYS A 78 -5.54 -0.21 -8.59
CA LYS A 78 -4.37 -0.96 -9.04
C LYS A 78 -3.12 -0.10 -9.13
N GLN A 79 -3.24 1.13 -9.62
CA GLN A 79 -2.11 2.05 -9.71
C GLN A 79 -1.61 2.48 -8.33
N ALA A 80 -2.49 2.69 -7.35
CA ALA A 80 -2.09 2.99 -5.97
C ALA A 80 -1.29 1.83 -5.36
N ALA A 81 -1.71 0.57 -5.59
CA ALA A 81 -0.96 -0.61 -5.16
C ALA A 81 0.41 -0.72 -5.84
N VAL A 82 0.49 -0.44 -7.16
CA VAL A 82 1.76 -0.43 -7.91
C VAL A 82 2.70 0.65 -7.39
N LYS A 83 2.20 1.87 -7.12
CA LYS A 83 3.00 2.95 -6.53
C LYS A 83 3.60 2.55 -5.18
N CYS A 84 2.79 1.90 -4.33
CA CYS A 84 3.25 1.41 -3.03
C CYS A 84 4.39 0.40 -3.15
N MET A 85 4.21 -0.64 -3.97
CA MET A 85 5.24 -1.68 -4.14
C MET A 85 6.53 -1.12 -4.78
N ARG A 86 6.41 -0.14 -5.68
CA ARG A 86 7.58 0.58 -6.24
C ARG A 86 8.31 1.40 -5.17
N GLY A 87 7.59 2.05 -4.27
CA GLY A 87 8.14 2.76 -3.11
C GLY A 87 8.94 1.83 -2.19
N ILE A 88 8.39 0.66 -1.87
CA ILE A 88 9.07 -0.36 -1.05
C ILE A 88 10.37 -0.81 -1.73
N LEU A 89 10.34 -1.11 -3.03
CA LEU A 89 11.52 -1.51 -3.78
C LEU A 89 12.59 -0.40 -3.77
N PHE A 90 12.19 0.85 -3.98
CA PHE A 90 13.09 1.99 -3.92
C PHE A 90 13.77 2.12 -2.54
N CYS A 91 13.02 1.92 -1.46
CA CYS A 91 13.57 1.90 -0.10
C CYS A 91 14.58 0.75 0.10
N TYR A 92 14.35 -0.42 -0.49
CA TYR A 92 15.31 -1.53 -0.43
C TYR A 92 16.57 -1.25 -1.24
N MET A 93 16.45 -0.67 -2.44
CA MET A 93 17.60 -0.30 -3.27
C MET A 93 18.50 0.71 -2.54
N ARG A 94 17.93 1.74 -1.91
CA ARG A 94 18.69 2.72 -1.10
C ARG A 94 19.38 2.10 0.13
N GLN A 95 18.83 1.02 0.67
CA GLN A 95 19.46 0.28 1.76
C GLN A 95 20.61 -0.60 1.24
N ALA A 96 20.49 -1.14 0.03
CA ALA A 96 21.52 -1.96 -0.61
C ALA A 96 22.75 -1.15 -1.06
N ASP A 97 22.57 0.13 -1.42
CA ASP A 97 23.67 1.03 -1.81
C ASP A 97 24.56 1.48 -0.63
N LYS A 98 24.25 1.08 0.62
CA LYS A 98 25.11 1.34 1.79
C LYS A 98 26.25 0.31 1.82
N PRO A 99 27.52 0.74 1.68
CA PRO A 99 28.61 -0.15 1.23
C PRO A 99 29.24 -1.05 2.32
N ASN A 100 28.48 -1.59 3.28
CA ASN A 100 29.04 -2.52 4.28
C ASN A 100 28.23 -3.80 4.45
N ASP A 101 28.78 -4.88 3.89
CA ASP A 101 28.70 -6.26 4.36
C ASP A 101 27.46 -7.10 4.04
N LEU A 102 27.76 -8.33 3.61
CA LEU A 102 26.91 -9.52 3.49
C LEU A 102 25.90 -9.70 4.64
N LYS A 103 26.10 -9.07 5.81
CA LYS A 103 25.11 -8.92 6.88
C LYS A 103 23.79 -8.34 6.39
N TYR A 104 23.78 -7.34 5.50
CA TYR A 104 22.55 -6.72 5.00
C TYR A 104 21.66 -7.66 4.19
N VAL A 105 22.22 -8.59 3.41
CA VAL A 105 21.41 -9.55 2.64
C VAL A 105 20.69 -10.54 3.56
N TYR A 106 21.39 -10.99 4.61
CA TYR A 106 20.79 -11.82 5.67
C TYR A 106 19.83 -11.02 6.55
N GLU A 107 20.08 -9.73 6.77
CA GLU A 107 19.26 -8.85 7.59
C GLU A 107 18.00 -8.37 6.85
N ILE A 108 18.03 -8.20 5.52
CA ILE A 108 16.85 -8.02 4.66
C ILE A 108 15.97 -9.27 4.69
N SER A 109 16.58 -10.46 4.63
CA SER A 109 15.84 -11.74 4.77
C SER A 109 15.21 -11.88 6.16
N ARG A 110 15.94 -11.49 7.23
CA ARG A 110 15.40 -11.42 8.60
C ARG A 110 14.38 -10.30 8.80
N GLN A 111 14.48 -9.20 8.08
CA GLN A 111 13.51 -8.11 8.11
C GLN A 111 12.18 -8.52 7.47
N TRP A 112 12.22 -9.42 6.49
CA TRP A 112 11.03 -10.12 6.01
C TRP A 112 10.37 -10.99 7.09
N GLU A 113 11.16 -11.64 7.96
CA GLU A 113 10.64 -12.40 9.11
C GLU A 113 10.16 -11.47 10.25
N CYS A 114 10.90 -10.39 10.52
CA CYS A 114 10.58 -9.35 11.49
C CYS A 114 9.71 -8.27 10.87
N SER A 115 8.45 -8.63 10.68
CA SER A 115 7.28 -7.84 10.31
C SER A 115 7.13 -6.34 10.74
N ASN A 116 8.03 -5.74 11.54
CA ASN A 116 7.98 -4.34 12.05
C ASN A 116 9.13 -3.46 11.54
N VAL A 117 9.56 -3.65 10.29
CA VAL A 117 10.68 -2.86 9.73
C VAL A 117 10.22 -1.44 9.41
N LYS A 118 10.82 -0.45 10.07
CA LYS A 118 10.63 0.97 9.77
C LYS A 118 11.30 1.34 8.45
N LEU A 119 10.49 1.77 7.49
CA LEU A 119 10.93 2.41 6.25
C LEU A 119 11.48 3.80 6.58
N MET A 120 12.36 4.31 5.69
CA MET A 120 12.89 5.68 5.79
C MET A 120 11.75 6.69 6.05
N PRO A 121 12.04 7.78 6.79
CA PRO A 121 11.04 8.80 7.08
C PRO A 121 10.40 9.31 5.78
N LEU A 122 9.09 9.53 5.82
CA LEU A 122 8.28 9.98 4.66
C LEU A 122 8.66 11.38 4.13
N VAL A 123 9.53 12.09 4.82
CA VAL A 123 9.99 13.44 4.50
C VAL A 123 11.47 13.38 4.11
N ASP A 124 11.75 13.56 2.81
CA ASP A 124 13.09 13.95 2.36
C ASP A 124 13.22 15.47 2.61
N GLY A 125 13.67 15.85 3.81
CA GLY A 125 13.92 17.23 4.22
C GLY A 125 15.00 17.30 5.28
#